data_AF-R6C8A0-F1
#
_entry.id   AF-R6C8A0-F1
#
_cell.length_a   1.000
_cell.length_b   1.000
_cell.length_c   1.000
_cell.angle_alpha   90.00
_cell.angle_beta   90.00
_cell.angle_gamma   90.00
#
_symmetry.space_group_name_H-M   'P 1'
#
loop_
_entity.id
_entity.type
_entity.pdbx_description
1 polymer ?
#
loop_
_entity_poly.entity_id
_entity_poly.type
_entity_poly.pdbx_seq_one_letter_code
_entity_poly.pdbx_strand_id
1 'polypeptide(L)'
;MGLFSDLRMKGRKVVAEPDGAVLFKGAVLMAVGITAVSPVLTEFDPAPKMIFVIVGLVCAVFGVRFVLQYIKDYKAFKKFVTVWDTGRGIYDKFAIELNNWQQGGQVPKCCDGDTAYYLKLQRERLKKKGIQMQDSIMPVKGTGFGTATLSRKSAWYTTDMTYENIHRKMAFVGARGTLYEREVDQVMYEIIAHTPNDAQTENITVTCPNCGSLSPVSELEEGCRYCNTRFKITDLFPRVVNLYFLKSYSIANTKLILQNTMVATMLGIFLVFVLVGIVKTQTPGEIPGYLASTFFASLILGGFLGYILGGFRMIAVQFDRDGQKRISAFKWARTKSKITNTLNKYDPAFSYDKFEGQLVSLIRMAVFAEQPEELACYRGGERDARFADILEMTYTNGTVLNKVRQDGNKLQLSLRTWWVNYSEENGQVKKTGDCIDVVVSRDMTRQEAPGFSITSVQCESCGGSFDAVRQRKCPYCGSEYHMEKEGWVIEDMKLVR
;
A
#
# COMPACT_ATOMS: atom_id res chain seq x y z
N MET A 1 6.68 -18.69 -18.52
CA MET A 1 7.65 -18.04 -17.62
C MET A 1 6.94 -17.75 -16.31
N GLY A 2 7.46 -18.26 -15.19
CA GLY A 2 6.74 -18.31 -13.92
C GLY A 2 6.33 -16.92 -13.43
N LEU A 3 5.07 -16.77 -12.99
CA LEU A 3 4.47 -15.50 -12.55
C LEU A 3 5.17 -14.84 -11.34
N PHE A 4 6.20 -15.48 -10.75
CA PHE A 4 6.82 -15.10 -9.48
C PHE A 4 8.36 -15.30 -9.44
N SER A 5 9.06 -15.51 -10.57
CA SER A 5 10.51 -15.80 -10.54
C SER A 5 11.38 -14.67 -9.96
N ASP A 6 10.86 -13.43 -9.93
CA ASP A 6 11.61 -12.24 -9.51
C ASP A 6 11.20 -11.71 -8.13
N LEU A 7 10.40 -12.46 -7.35
CA LEU A 7 9.99 -12.07 -6.00
C LEU A 7 11.11 -12.34 -5.00
N ARG A 8 11.64 -11.29 -4.38
CA ARG A 8 12.63 -11.36 -3.29
C ARG A 8 11.97 -11.00 -1.96
N MET A 9 12.21 -11.82 -0.94
CA MET A 9 11.63 -11.61 0.40
C MET A 9 12.74 -11.38 1.43
N LYS A 10 12.59 -10.35 2.25
CA LYS A 10 13.50 -10.05 3.37
C LYS A 10 12.72 -10.09 4.68
N GLY A 11 12.88 -11.18 5.43
CA GLY A 11 12.21 -11.38 6.71
C GLY A 11 12.57 -10.30 7.74
N ARG A 12 11.61 -9.90 8.58
CA ARG A 12 11.83 -9.03 9.75
C ARG A 12 11.94 -9.87 11.00
N LYS A 13 12.68 -9.38 12.01
CA LYS A 13 12.59 -9.95 13.35
C LYS A 13 11.18 -9.66 13.87
N VAL A 14 10.40 -10.71 14.05
CA VAL A 14 9.03 -10.61 14.57
C VAL A 14 8.92 -11.54 15.77
N VAL A 15 8.31 -11.04 16.84
CA VAL A 15 7.82 -11.89 17.92
C VAL A 15 6.38 -12.24 17.55
N ALA A 16 6.11 -13.52 17.31
CA ALA A 16 4.78 -14.00 16.95
C ALA A 16 3.80 -13.77 18.09
N GLU A 17 2.54 -13.46 17.75
CA GLU A 17 1.47 -13.47 18.74
C GLU A 17 1.27 -14.91 19.24
N PRO A 18 1.24 -15.14 20.56
CA PRO A 18 1.08 -16.49 21.09
C PRO A 18 -0.28 -17.07 20.68
N ASP A 19 -0.27 -18.28 20.15
CA ASP A 19 -1.48 -18.94 19.67
C ASP A 19 -2.43 -19.23 20.84
N GLY A 20 -3.66 -18.70 20.76
CA GLY A 20 -4.71 -18.97 21.74
C GLY A 20 -5.02 -20.46 21.90
N ALA A 21 -4.69 -21.30 20.92
CA ALA A 21 -4.80 -22.75 21.04
C ALA A 21 -3.88 -23.33 22.13
N VAL A 22 -2.74 -22.70 22.42
CA VAL A 22 -1.83 -23.12 23.50
C VAL A 22 -2.47 -22.85 24.87
N LEU A 23 -3.08 -21.67 25.03
CA LEU A 23 -3.85 -21.34 26.24
C LEU A 23 -5.05 -22.28 26.40
N PHE A 24 -5.79 -22.54 25.33
CA PHE A 24 -6.93 -23.45 25.33
C PHE A 24 -6.53 -24.89 25.69
N LYS A 25 -5.46 -25.43 25.08
CA LYS A 25 -4.91 -26.74 25.45
C LYS A 25 -4.52 -26.80 26.92
N GLY A 26 -3.88 -25.75 27.42
CA GLY A 26 -3.54 -25.63 28.84
C GLY A 26 -4.77 -25.67 29.75
N ALA A 27 -5.81 -24.88 29.41
CA ALA A 27 -7.07 -24.82 30.15
C ALA A 27 -7.82 -26.16 30.14
N VAL A 28 -7.91 -26.83 28.99
CA VAL A 28 -8.54 -28.15 28.85
C VAL A 28 -7.79 -29.21 29.67
N LEU A 29 -6.46 -29.24 29.59
CA LEU A 29 -5.64 -30.18 30.37
C LEU A 29 -5.79 -29.96 31.88
N MET A 30 -5.89 -28.69 32.33
CA MET A 30 -6.20 -28.40 33.74
C MET A 30 -7.61 -28.85 34.12
N ALA A 31 -8.62 -28.59 33.28
CA ALA A 31 -10.00 -29.02 33.55
C ALA A 31 -10.11 -30.55 33.63
N VAL A 32 -9.51 -31.27 32.66
CA VAL A 32 -9.42 -32.74 32.66
C VAL A 32 -8.63 -33.25 33.86
N GLY A 33 -7.55 -32.57 34.23
CA GLY A 33 -6.76 -32.90 35.42
C GLY A 33 -7.58 -32.81 36.71
N ILE A 34 -8.32 -31.71 36.89
CA ILE A 34 -9.15 -31.47 38.07
C ILE A 34 -10.32 -32.47 38.12
N THR A 35 -10.98 -32.75 37.00
CA THR A 35 -12.08 -33.72 36.97
C THR A 35 -11.59 -35.15 37.18
N ALA A 36 -10.41 -35.51 36.68
CA ALA A 36 -9.80 -36.83 36.91
C ALA A 36 -9.31 -37.02 38.36
N VAL A 37 -9.03 -35.95 39.11
CA VAL A 37 -8.70 -36.01 40.55
C VAL A 37 -9.96 -36.02 41.43
N SER A 38 -11.10 -35.55 40.92
CA SER A 38 -12.38 -35.53 41.65
C SER A 38 -12.82 -36.87 42.30
N PRO A 39 -12.55 -38.05 41.71
CA PRO A 39 -12.89 -39.34 42.33
C PRO A 39 -12.15 -39.65 43.63
N VAL A 40 -11.15 -38.84 44.02
CA VAL A 40 -10.54 -38.91 45.37
C VAL A 40 -11.60 -38.74 46.45
N LEU A 41 -12.59 -37.88 46.19
CA LEU A 41 -13.68 -37.53 47.10
C LEU A 41 -14.88 -38.49 47.04
N THR A 42 -14.84 -39.51 46.17
CA THR A 42 -15.94 -40.49 46.01
C THR A 42 -15.53 -41.90 46.43
N GLU A 43 -16.51 -42.71 46.81
CA GLU A 43 -16.36 -44.13 47.19
C GLU A 43 -16.20 -45.02 45.93
N PHE A 44 -15.08 -44.86 45.22
CA PHE A 44 -14.69 -45.67 44.06
C PHE A 44 -13.67 -46.76 44.45
N ASP A 45 -13.62 -47.85 43.67
CA ASP A 45 -12.69 -48.97 43.84
C ASP A 45 -11.20 -48.49 43.83
N PRO A 46 -10.30 -48.97 44.73
CA PRO A 46 -8.99 -48.35 44.96
C PRO A 46 -8.03 -48.38 43.78
N ALA A 47 -8.06 -49.43 42.96
CA ALA A 47 -7.15 -49.62 41.84
C ALA A 47 -7.37 -48.61 40.69
N PRO A 48 -8.59 -48.46 40.13
CA PRO A 48 -8.85 -47.44 39.13
C PRO A 48 -8.71 -46.02 39.70
N LYS A 49 -9.03 -45.82 40.98
CA LYS A 49 -8.92 -44.52 41.67
C LYS A 49 -7.48 -43.97 41.66
N MET A 50 -6.48 -44.81 41.93
CA MET A 50 -5.07 -44.39 41.88
C MET A 50 -4.61 -44.02 40.47
N ILE A 51 -5.07 -44.74 39.45
CA ILE A 51 -4.74 -44.45 38.04
C ILE A 51 -5.30 -43.09 37.62
N PHE A 52 -6.58 -42.81 37.94
CA PHE A 52 -7.21 -41.52 37.64
C PHE A 52 -6.50 -40.33 38.32
N VAL A 53 -6.04 -40.51 39.56
CA VAL A 53 -5.28 -39.48 40.28
C VAL A 53 -3.94 -39.19 39.62
N ILE A 54 -3.18 -40.23 39.25
CA ILE A 54 -1.88 -40.05 38.59
C ILE A 54 -2.06 -39.36 37.24
N VAL A 55 -3.01 -39.81 36.43
CA VAL A 55 -3.34 -39.19 35.13
C VAL A 55 -3.79 -37.74 35.33
N GLY A 56 -4.63 -37.48 36.33
CA GLY A 56 -5.14 -36.14 36.63
C GLY A 56 -4.04 -35.16 37.07
N LEU A 57 -3.12 -35.59 37.93
CA LEU A 57 -1.96 -34.79 38.35
C LEU A 57 -1.02 -34.49 37.18
N VAL A 58 -0.74 -35.48 36.32
CA VAL A 58 0.08 -35.30 35.13
C VAL A 58 -0.56 -34.29 34.18
N CYS A 59 -1.87 -34.44 33.89
CA CYS A 59 -2.61 -33.49 33.06
C CYS A 59 -2.61 -32.07 33.65
N ALA A 60 -2.76 -31.91 34.96
CA ALA A 60 -2.71 -30.61 35.62
C ALA A 60 -1.32 -29.95 35.50
N VAL A 61 -0.23 -30.70 35.71
CA VAL A 61 1.14 -30.18 35.58
C VAL A 61 1.43 -29.73 34.15
N PHE A 62 1.06 -30.53 33.15
CA PHE A 62 1.20 -30.13 31.74
C PHE A 62 0.32 -28.93 31.41
N GLY A 63 -0.91 -28.88 31.93
CA GLY A 63 -1.82 -27.74 31.78
C GLY A 63 -1.21 -26.43 32.28
N VAL A 64 -0.69 -26.43 33.52
CA VAL A 64 0.00 -25.27 34.12
C VAL A 64 1.22 -24.87 33.30
N ARG A 65 2.03 -25.82 32.82
CA ARG A 65 3.20 -25.53 31.97
C ARG A 65 2.80 -24.79 30.69
N PHE A 66 1.74 -25.23 30.00
CA PHE A 66 1.26 -24.56 28.79
C PHE A 66 0.73 -23.15 29.07
N VAL A 67 0.01 -22.95 30.17
CA VAL A 67 -0.45 -21.62 30.58
C VAL A 67 0.71 -20.68 30.91
N LEU A 68 1.70 -21.15 31.68
CA LEU A 68 2.89 -20.37 32.02
C LEU A 68 3.70 -20.01 30.78
N GLN A 69 3.85 -20.95 29.84
CA GLN A 69 4.50 -20.69 28.56
C GLN A 69 3.74 -19.60 27.77
N TYR A 70 2.42 -19.71 27.67
CA TYR A 70 1.58 -18.69 27.02
C TYR A 70 1.73 -17.31 27.68
N ILE A 71 1.72 -17.24 29.02
CA ILE A 71 1.89 -15.96 29.74
C ILE A 71 3.27 -15.35 29.47
N LYS A 72 4.32 -16.18 29.45
CA LYS A 72 5.69 -15.72 29.16
C LYS A 72 5.78 -15.17 27.73
N ASP A 73 5.25 -15.91 26.76
CA ASP A 73 5.26 -15.52 25.35
C ASP A 73 4.39 -14.28 25.11
N TYR A 74 3.24 -14.18 25.79
CA TYR A 74 2.37 -12.99 25.74
C TYR A 74 3.04 -11.75 26.33
N LYS A 75 3.77 -11.88 27.45
CA LYS A 75 4.55 -10.77 28.02
C LYS A 75 5.68 -10.34 27.09
N ALA A 76 6.40 -11.31 26.50
CA ALA A 76 7.46 -11.05 25.53
C ALA A 76 6.91 -10.35 24.28
N PHE A 77 5.79 -10.85 23.76
CA PHE A 77 5.06 -10.23 22.66
C PHE A 77 4.66 -8.81 23.03
N LYS A 78 3.96 -8.58 24.15
CA LYS A 78 3.50 -7.24 24.57
C LYS A 78 4.66 -6.23 24.68
N LYS A 79 5.80 -6.62 25.25
CA LYS A 79 6.99 -5.77 25.40
C LYS A 79 7.71 -5.47 24.08
N PHE A 80 7.57 -6.34 23.07
CA PHE A 80 8.22 -6.15 21.77
C PHE A 80 7.63 -4.95 21.01
N VAL A 81 8.50 -4.01 20.63
CA VAL A 81 8.17 -2.86 19.77
C VAL A 81 8.85 -3.07 18.42
N THR A 82 8.08 -2.98 17.35
CA THR A 82 8.60 -3.05 15.98
C THR A 82 9.23 -1.71 15.62
N VAL A 83 10.44 -1.76 15.06
CA VAL A 83 11.17 -0.57 14.61
C VAL A 83 11.65 -0.79 13.19
N TRP A 84 11.70 0.30 12.42
CA TRP A 84 12.35 0.34 11.10
C TRP A 84 13.87 0.21 11.28
N ASP A 85 14.53 -0.51 10.39
CA ASP A 85 15.97 -0.75 10.44
C ASP A 85 16.62 -0.28 9.13
N THR A 86 17.38 0.83 9.22
CA THR A 86 18.06 1.44 8.08
C THR A 86 19.04 0.49 7.37
N GLY A 87 19.52 -0.56 8.06
CA GLY A 87 20.37 -1.60 7.46
C GLY A 87 19.60 -2.54 6.52
N ARG A 88 18.27 -2.48 6.49
CA ARG A 88 17.45 -3.33 5.61
C ARG A 88 17.35 -2.83 4.17
N GLY A 89 17.63 -1.56 3.91
CA GLY A 89 17.60 -0.98 2.57
C GLY A 89 16.86 0.36 2.52
N ILE A 90 16.61 0.85 1.31
CA ILE A 90 15.96 2.15 1.09
C ILE A 90 14.51 2.18 1.62
N TYR A 91 13.80 1.04 1.62
CA TYR A 91 12.43 0.93 2.13
C TYR A 91 12.30 1.39 3.59
N ASP A 92 13.03 0.73 4.50
CA ASP A 92 13.04 1.09 5.92
C ASP A 92 13.58 2.52 6.15
N LYS A 93 14.58 2.96 5.35
CA LYS A 93 15.12 4.33 5.44
C LYS A 93 14.05 5.37 5.09
N PHE A 94 13.34 5.18 3.99
CA PHE A 94 12.31 6.10 3.55
C PHE A 94 11.12 6.13 4.53
N ALA A 95 10.73 4.99 5.09
CA ALA A 95 9.69 4.93 6.14
C ALA A 95 10.05 5.81 7.37
N ILE A 96 11.32 5.77 7.80
CA ILE A 96 11.82 6.63 8.89
C ILE A 96 11.80 8.09 8.49
N GLU A 97 12.31 8.42 7.30
CA GLU A 97 12.36 9.79 6.80
C GLU A 97 10.95 10.38 6.61
N LEU A 98 9.98 9.58 6.18
CA LEU A 98 8.58 9.98 6.06
C LEU A 98 7.97 10.28 7.44
N ASN A 99 8.24 9.45 8.45
CA ASN A 99 7.84 9.76 9.83
C ASN A 99 8.48 11.08 10.33
N ASN A 100 9.77 11.30 10.03
CA ASN A 100 10.47 12.53 10.39
C ASN A 100 9.92 13.77 9.65
N TRP A 101 9.48 13.61 8.41
CA TRP A 101 8.77 14.66 7.66
C TRP A 101 7.48 15.04 8.38
N GLN A 102 6.66 14.06 8.78
CA GLN A 102 5.38 14.31 9.43
C GLN A 102 5.55 14.95 10.81
N GLN A 103 6.56 14.54 11.59
CA GLN A 103 6.81 15.06 12.93
C GLN A 103 7.59 16.38 12.94
N GLY A 104 8.69 16.46 12.18
CA GLY A 104 9.67 17.54 12.26
C GLY A 104 9.82 18.38 10.99
N GLY A 105 9.22 17.96 9.86
CA GLY A 105 9.32 18.68 8.58
C GLY A 105 10.66 18.56 7.87
N GLN A 106 11.45 17.55 8.21
CA GLN A 106 12.66 17.22 7.49
C GLN A 106 12.29 16.54 6.17
N VAL A 107 12.66 17.15 5.04
CA VAL A 107 12.34 16.62 3.71
C VAL A 107 13.02 15.25 3.55
N PRO A 108 12.27 14.20 3.13
CA PRO A 108 12.87 12.89 2.90
C PRO A 108 13.95 12.97 1.83
N LYS A 109 15.10 12.37 2.10
CA LYS A 109 16.21 12.33 1.15
C LYS A 109 15.99 11.20 0.16
N CYS A 110 15.45 10.05 0.56
CA CYS A 110 15.32 8.88 -0.29
C CYS A 110 14.30 9.00 -1.42
N CYS A 111 13.42 10.01 -1.44
CA CYS A 111 12.47 10.22 -2.53
C CYS A 111 13.02 11.10 -3.65
N ASP A 112 12.38 11.04 -4.80
CA ASP A 112 12.63 11.97 -5.90
C ASP A 112 12.10 13.38 -5.62
N GLY A 113 12.56 14.34 -6.43
CA GLY A 113 12.12 15.72 -6.36
C GLY A 113 10.60 15.89 -6.45
N ASP A 114 9.94 15.11 -7.30
CA ASP A 114 8.49 15.10 -7.50
C ASP A 114 7.72 14.76 -6.21
N THR A 115 8.09 13.65 -5.56
CA THR A 115 7.50 13.24 -4.28
C THR A 115 7.79 14.28 -3.19
N ALA A 116 9.02 14.81 -3.13
CA ALA A 116 9.39 15.84 -2.17
C ALA A 116 8.55 17.12 -2.34
N TYR A 117 8.27 17.52 -3.59
CA TYR A 117 7.48 18.70 -3.90
C TYR A 117 6.00 18.51 -3.56
N TYR A 118 5.43 17.35 -3.89
CA TYR A 118 4.09 16.99 -3.45
C TYR A 118 3.94 17.12 -1.92
N LEU A 119 4.85 16.54 -1.16
CA LEU A 119 4.84 16.60 0.30
C LEU A 119 4.90 18.05 0.79
N LYS A 120 5.74 18.88 0.17
CA LYS A 120 5.84 20.31 0.47
C LYS A 120 4.50 21.03 0.24
N LEU A 121 3.89 20.88 -0.94
CA LEU A 121 2.60 21.51 -1.27
C LEU A 121 1.49 21.09 -0.29
N GLN A 122 1.46 19.81 0.09
CA GLN A 122 0.54 19.30 1.10
C GLN A 122 0.74 20.01 2.44
N ARG A 123 1.98 20.12 2.92
CA ARG A 123 2.28 20.76 4.20
C ARG A 123 1.92 22.25 4.20
N GLU A 124 2.16 22.94 3.10
CA GLU A 124 1.77 24.35 2.91
C GLU A 124 0.24 24.51 2.98
N ARG A 125 -0.51 23.63 2.31
CA ARG A 125 -1.98 23.60 2.39
C ARG A 125 -2.48 23.36 3.82
N LEU A 126 -1.93 22.37 4.51
CA LEU A 126 -2.27 22.06 5.89
C LEU A 126 -2.02 23.25 6.83
N LYS A 127 -0.86 23.91 6.70
CA LYS A 127 -0.55 25.14 7.43
C LYS A 127 -1.55 26.26 7.16
N LYS A 128 -1.91 26.50 5.90
CA LYS A 128 -2.87 27.55 5.50
C LYS A 128 -4.27 27.31 6.08
N LYS A 129 -4.70 26.05 6.15
CA LYS A 129 -5.97 25.66 6.78
C LYS A 129 -5.90 25.58 8.30
N GLY A 130 -4.73 25.78 8.92
CA GLY A 130 -4.55 25.64 10.37
C GLY A 130 -4.78 24.22 10.87
N ILE A 131 -4.50 23.21 10.03
CA ILE A 131 -4.66 21.79 10.35
C ILE A 131 -3.26 21.16 10.42
N GLN A 132 -2.99 20.44 11.50
CA GLN A 132 -1.80 19.62 11.64
C GLN A 132 -2.15 18.16 11.37
N MET A 133 -1.47 17.56 10.39
CA MET A 133 -1.53 16.12 10.15
C MET A 133 -0.48 15.42 11.03
N GLN A 134 -0.91 14.43 11.80
CA GLN A 134 -0.05 13.54 12.57
C GLN A 134 -0.17 12.14 11.95
N ASP A 135 0.87 11.71 11.24
CA ASP A 135 0.89 10.41 10.59
C ASP A 135 2.13 9.64 11.04
N SER A 136 1.92 8.39 11.45
CA SER A 136 2.94 7.51 11.99
C SER A 136 2.81 6.13 11.39
N ILE A 137 3.88 5.70 10.72
CA ILE A 137 3.97 4.42 10.01
C ILE A 137 4.91 3.51 10.79
N MET A 138 4.41 2.34 11.21
CA MET A 138 5.17 1.35 11.98
C MET A 138 5.05 -0.03 11.32
N PRO A 139 6.04 -0.93 11.44
CA PRO A 139 5.89 -2.30 10.96
C PRO A 139 4.84 -3.06 11.77
N VAL A 140 4.05 -3.93 11.14
CA VAL A 140 3.07 -4.77 11.85
C VAL A 140 3.75 -5.73 12.82
N LYS A 141 3.16 -5.86 14.01
CA LYS A 141 3.59 -6.77 15.06
C LYS A 141 3.02 -8.18 14.84
N GLY A 142 3.81 -9.23 15.05
CA GLY A 142 3.35 -10.62 15.04
C GLY A 142 3.37 -11.34 13.69
N THR A 143 2.59 -10.87 12.71
CA THR A 143 2.25 -11.66 11.50
C THR A 143 2.67 -11.03 10.17
N GLY A 144 3.69 -10.17 10.18
CA GLY A 144 4.26 -9.59 8.96
C GLY A 144 5.09 -10.60 8.16
N PHE A 145 4.93 -10.62 6.83
CA PHE A 145 5.78 -11.41 5.92
C PHE A 145 7.17 -10.77 5.67
N GLY A 146 7.48 -9.66 6.35
CA GLY A 146 8.64 -8.83 6.08
C GLY A 146 8.47 -8.02 4.79
N THR A 147 9.59 -7.62 4.20
CA THR A 147 9.60 -6.79 2.99
C THR A 147 9.63 -7.70 1.77
N ALA A 148 8.68 -7.53 0.86
CA ALA A 148 8.63 -8.20 -0.42
C ALA A 148 9.06 -7.24 -1.53
N THR A 149 9.87 -7.69 -2.47
CA THR A 149 10.38 -6.90 -3.59
C THR A 149 10.10 -7.63 -4.90
N LEU A 150 9.43 -6.96 -5.83
CA LEU A 150 9.28 -7.42 -7.21
C LEU A 150 10.05 -6.48 -8.13
N SER A 151 11.13 -6.98 -8.72
CA SER A 151 11.96 -6.22 -9.64
C SER A 151 11.46 -6.33 -11.07
N ARG A 152 11.45 -5.23 -11.80
CA ARG A 152 11.14 -5.18 -13.24
C ARG A 152 12.26 -4.43 -13.95
N LYS A 153 12.91 -5.12 -14.89
CA LYS A 153 13.96 -4.51 -15.71
C LYS A 153 13.35 -3.91 -16.97
N SER A 154 13.71 -2.66 -17.26
CA SER A 154 13.55 -2.05 -18.58
C SER A 154 14.93 -1.87 -19.23
N ALA A 155 14.97 -1.32 -20.44
CA ALA A 155 16.23 -1.03 -21.13
C ALA A 155 17.12 -0.04 -20.34
N TRP A 156 16.53 0.81 -19.49
CA TRP A 156 17.22 1.95 -18.88
C TRP A 156 17.06 2.07 -17.37
N TYR A 157 16.16 1.31 -16.75
CA TYR A 157 15.91 1.36 -15.32
C TYR A 157 15.60 -0.03 -14.79
N THR A 158 15.96 -0.29 -13.54
CA THR A 158 15.35 -1.39 -12.78
C THR A 158 14.37 -0.77 -11.81
N THR A 159 13.09 -1.15 -11.88
CA THR A 159 12.07 -0.66 -10.96
C THR A 159 11.71 -1.76 -9.98
N ASP A 160 11.94 -1.50 -8.70
CA ASP A 160 11.64 -2.40 -7.60
C ASP A 160 10.33 -1.95 -6.94
N MET A 161 9.28 -2.75 -7.09
CA MET A 161 8.05 -2.60 -6.31
C MET A 161 8.25 -3.31 -4.98
N THR A 162 8.51 -2.54 -3.93
CA THR A 162 8.73 -3.04 -2.57
C THR A 162 7.52 -2.80 -1.69
N TYR A 163 7.15 -3.78 -0.86
CA TYR A 163 5.99 -3.66 0.00
C TYR A 163 6.08 -4.50 1.28
N GLU A 164 5.49 -3.98 2.36
CA GLU A 164 5.42 -4.61 3.67
C GLU A 164 4.11 -4.23 4.38
N ASN A 165 3.62 -5.13 5.24
CA ASN A 165 2.49 -4.83 6.13
C ASN A 165 2.93 -3.81 7.20
N ILE A 166 2.19 -2.71 7.27
CA ILE A 166 2.38 -1.63 8.24
C ILE A 166 1.14 -1.40 9.09
N HIS A 167 1.37 -0.90 10.30
CA HIS A 167 0.37 -0.29 11.15
C HIS A 167 0.50 1.24 10.99
N ARG A 168 -0.55 1.89 10.47
CA ARG A 168 -0.58 3.34 10.26
C ARG A 168 -1.55 3.99 11.24
N LYS A 169 -1.06 4.97 12.00
CA LYS A 169 -1.87 5.87 12.82
C LYS A 169 -1.87 7.24 12.17
N MET A 170 -3.04 7.70 11.75
CA MET A 170 -3.20 8.98 11.07
C MET A 170 -4.29 9.81 11.75
N ALA A 171 -3.95 11.05 12.10
CA ALA A 171 -4.87 12.01 12.69
C ALA A 171 -4.73 13.39 12.03
N PHE A 172 -5.84 14.11 11.94
CA PHE A 172 -5.89 15.51 11.57
C PHE A 172 -6.36 16.31 12.79
N VAL A 173 -5.54 17.26 13.23
CA VAL A 173 -5.78 18.08 14.41
C VAL A 173 -5.93 19.52 13.96
N GLY A 174 -7.07 20.13 14.25
CA GLY A 174 -7.32 21.54 14.01
C GLY A 174 -7.30 22.35 15.31
N ALA A 175 -7.60 23.65 15.22
CA ALA A 175 -7.64 24.53 16.38
C ALA A 175 -8.65 24.11 17.47
N ARG A 176 -9.73 23.41 17.08
CA ARG A 176 -10.82 22.95 17.98
C ARG A 176 -10.64 21.52 18.51
N GLY A 177 -9.49 20.89 18.24
CA GLY A 177 -9.20 19.50 18.61
C GLY A 177 -9.05 18.56 17.41
N THR A 178 -9.12 17.26 17.67
CA THR A 178 -8.97 16.21 16.65
C THR A 178 -10.17 16.20 15.70
N LEU A 179 -9.93 16.47 14.42
CA LEU A 179 -10.95 16.49 13.36
C LEU A 179 -11.21 15.10 12.80
N TYR A 180 -10.21 14.22 12.85
CA TYR A 180 -10.28 12.83 12.41
C TYR A 180 -9.10 12.06 12.98
N GLU A 181 -9.31 10.81 13.38
CA GLU A 181 -8.26 9.89 13.81
C GLU A 181 -8.61 8.49 13.32
N ARG A 182 -7.58 7.76 12.84
CA ARG A 182 -7.72 6.38 12.42
C ARG A 182 -6.42 5.62 12.62
N GLU A 183 -6.55 4.44 13.20
CA GLU A 183 -5.52 3.41 13.25
C GLU A 183 -5.95 2.25 12.36
N VAL A 184 -5.08 1.84 11.42
CA VAL A 184 -5.41 0.76 10.49
C VAL A 184 -4.16 0.04 10.00
N ASP A 185 -4.27 -1.28 9.87
CA ASP A 185 -3.27 -2.09 9.21
C ASP A 185 -3.40 -1.96 7.69
N GLN A 186 -2.30 -1.61 7.03
CA GLN A 186 -2.20 -1.39 5.60
C GLN A 186 -0.97 -2.09 5.04
N VAL A 187 -0.88 -2.18 3.72
CA VAL A 187 0.35 -2.51 3.01
C VAL A 187 0.89 -1.21 2.44
N MET A 188 2.11 -0.86 2.81
CA MET A 188 2.82 0.26 2.21
C MET A 188 3.63 -0.23 1.03
N TYR A 189 3.37 0.33 -0.14
CA TYR A 189 4.11 0.08 -1.37
C TYR A 189 5.00 1.26 -1.70
N GLU A 190 6.26 0.97 -2.00
CA GLU A 190 7.23 1.91 -2.52
C GLU A 190 7.72 1.42 -3.87
N ILE A 191 7.68 2.32 -4.86
CA ILE A 191 8.28 2.10 -6.17
C ILE A 191 9.65 2.75 -6.13
N ILE A 192 10.70 1.94 -6.16
CA ILE A 192 12.08 2.39 -6.14
C ILE A 192 12.63 2.26 -7.56
N ALA A 193 13.08 3.37 -8.11
CA ALA A 193 13.78 3.37 -9.39
C ALA A 193 15.29 3.27 -9.14
N HIS A 194 15.92 2.33 -9.83
CA HIS A 194 17.34 2.08 -9.84
C HIS A 194 17.91 2.39 -11.22
N THR A 195 19.16 2.83 -11.23
CA THR A 195 19.98 2.84 -12.43
C THR A 195 20.27 1.42 -12.91
N PRO A 196 20.56 1.20 -14.21
CA PRO A 196 20.90 -0.13 -14.73
C PRO A 196 22.08 -0.78 -14.02
N ASN A 197 23.02 0.03 -13.52
CA ASN A 197 24.17 -0.42 -12.75
C ASN A 197 24.49 0.57 -11.62
N ASP A 198 23.89 0.33 -10.45
CA ASP A 198 24.08 1.17 -9.25
C ASP A 198 25.56 1.30 -8.81
N ALA A 199 26.42 0.32 -9.16
CA ALA A 199 27.85 0.35 -8.85
C ALA A 199 28.67 1.26 -9.78
N GLN A 200 28.10 1.67 -10.92
CA GLN A 200 28.75 2.55 -11.90
C GLN A 200 28.05 3.90 -12.03
N THR A 201 27.03 4.21 -11.22
CA THR A 201 26.23 5.45 -11.33
C THR A 201 27.10 6.70 -11.31
N GLU A 202 28.12 6.74 -10.45
CA GLU A 202 29.08 7.85 -10.37
C GLU A 202 29.93 8.00 -11.64
N ASN A 203 30.16 6.90 -12.36
CA ASN A 203 30.94 6.83 -13.60
C ASN A 203 30.08 6.88 -14.86
N ILE A 204 28.74 7.00 -14.73
CA ILE A 204 27.88 7.17 -15.91
C ILE A 204 28.28 8.49 -16.55
N THR A 205 28.72 8.40 -17.81
CA THR A 205 29.04 9.57 -18.61
C THR A 205 27.76 10.26 -19.03
N VAL A 206 27.67 11.53 -18.70
CA VAL A 206 26.53 12.36 -19.00
C VAL A 206 26.96 13.60 -19.74
N THR A 207 26.15 14.02 -20.69
CA THR A 207 26.39 15.24 -21.46
C THR A 207 26.08 16.43 -20.56
N CYS A 208 27.07 17.29 -20.31
CA CYS A 208 26.90 18.51 -19.55
C CYS A 208 25.79 19.36 -20.22
N PRO A 209 24.69 19.67 -19.51
CA PRO A 209 23.60 20.46 -20.09
C PRO A 209 24.05 21.84 -20.56
N ASN A 210 25.07 22.44 -19.93
CA ASN A 210 25.50 23.79 -20.26
C ASN A 210 26.41 23.85 -21.51
N CYS A 211 27.32 22.89 -21.70
CA CYS A 211 28.32 22.96 -22.77
C CYS A 211 28.37 21.75 -23.71
N GLY A 212 27.54 20.74 -23.50
CA GLY A 212 27.52 19.54 -24.33
C GLY A 212 28.69 18.58 -24.12
N SER A 213 29.60 18.85 -23.19
CA SER A 213 30.74 17.97 -22.95
C SER A 213 30.35 16.74 -22.16
N LEU A 214 30.86 15.57 -22.52
CA LEU A 214 30.71 14.36 -21.72
C LEU A 214 31.52 14.50 -20.41
N SER A 215 30.88 14.31 -19.28
CA SER A 215 31.50 14.29 -17.95
C SER A 215 30.84 13.21 -17.12
N PRO A 216 31.59 12.49 -16.25
CA PRO A 216 30.97 11.56 -15.32
C PRO A 216 30.13 12.32 -14.29
N VAL A 217 29.07 11.66 -13.79
CA VAL A 217 28.13 12.24 -12.83
C VAL A 217 28.83 12.77 -11.58
N SER A 218 29.80 12.04 -11.03
CA SER A 218 30.54 12.44 -9.82
C SER A 218 31.26 13.79 -9.97
N GLU A 219 31.77 14.08 -11.17
CA GLU A 219 32.50 15.33 -11.44
C GLU A 219 31.58 16.51 -11.70
N LEU A 220 30.33 16.28 -12.10
CA LEU A 220 29.38 17.37 -12.34
C LEU A 220 28.99 18.11 -11.05
N GLU A 221 29.08 17.48 -9.89
CA GLU A 221 28.88 18.16 -8.60
C GLU A 221 30.03 19.14 -8.29
N GLU A 222 31.27 18.75 -8.60
CA GLU A 222 32.47 19.53 -8.36
C GLU A 222 32.70 20.60 -9.45
N GLY A 223 32.20 20.35 -10.66
CA GLY A 223 32.19 21.27 -11.79
C GLY A 223 32.53 20.54 -13.10
N CYS A 224 31.74 20.79 -14.15
CA CYS A 224 32.04 20.26 -15.48
C CYS A 224 33.45 20.65 -15.95
N ARG A 225 34.23 19.68 -16.44
CA ARG A 225 35.63 19.89 -16.89
C ARG A 225 35.81 20.99 -17.93
N TYR A 226 34.78 21.28 -18.74
CA TYR A 226 34.88 22.23 -19.84
C TYR A 226 34.33 23.62 -19.48
N CYS A 227 33.15 23.70 -18.88
CA CYS A 227 32.50 24.98 -18.57
C CYS A 227 32.47 25.32 -17.07
N ASN A 228 33.07 24.49 -16.23
CA ASN A 228 33.13 24.61 -14.77
C ASN A 228 31.76 24.78 -14.08
N THR A 229 30.69 24.43 -14.78
CA THR A 229 29.33 24.53 -14.25
C THR A 229 29.12 23.41 -13.25
N ARG A 230 28.74 23.78 -12.03
CA ARG A 230 28.44 22.84 -10.94
C ARG A 230 26.96 22.53 -10.94
N PHE A 231 26.64 21.25 -10.86
CA PHE A 231 25.28 20.75 -10.80
C PHE A 231 25.00 20.25 -9.40
N LYS A 232 23.92 20.72 -8.78
CA LYS A 232 23.45 20.13 -7.53
C LYS A 232 22.61 18.91 -7.89
N ILE A 233 23.19 17.72 -7.85
CA ILE A 233 22.52 16.51 -8.31
C ILE A 233 21.73 15.88 -7.16
N THR A 234 20.55 16.44 -6.87
CA THR A 234 19.71 15.94 -5.77
C THR A 234 19.01 14.62 -6.07
N ASP A 235 18.94 14.20 -7.34
CA ASP A 235 18.05 13.13 -7.81
C ASP A 235 18.77 11.90 -8.38
N LEU A 236 20.00 11.63 -7.92
CA LEU A 236 20.68 10.37 -8.26
C LEU A 236 19.95 9.16 -7.69
N PHE A 237 19.78 8.13 -8.52
CA PHE A 237 19.18 6.87 -8.14
C PHE A 237 20.10 6.07 -7.19
N PRO A 238 19.55 5.21 -6.31
CA PRO A 238 18.14 4.83 -6.21
C PRO A 238 17.27 5.86 -5.46
N ARG A 239 16.04 6.07 -5.95
CA ARG A 239 15.04 6.96 -5.32
C ARG A 239 13.67 6.32 -5.29
N VAL A 240 12.90 6.62 -4.24
CA VAL A 240 11.47 6.32 -4.16
C VAL A 240 10.72 7.31 -5.05
N VAL A 241 10.16 6.82 -6.16
CA VAL A 241 9.44 7.63 -7.15
C VAL A 241 7.93 7.65 -6.91
N ASN A 242 7.43 6.68 -6.15
CA ASN A 242 6.02 6.65 -5.78
C ASN A 242 5.81 5.87 -4.49
N LEU A 243 4.83 6.33 -3.70
CA LEU A 243 4.38 5.74 -2.45
C LEU A 243 2.85 5.64 -2.47
N TYR A 244 2.34 4.48 -2.07
CA TYR A 244 0.93 4.31 -1.80
C TYR A 244 0.62 3.28 -0.71
N PHE A 245 -0.56 3.43 -0.12
CA PHE A 245 -1.06 2.58 0.95
C PHE A 245 -2.33 1.86 0.50
N LEU A 246 -2.33 0.53 0.57
CA LEU A 246 -3.52 -0.28 0.35
C LEU A 246 -3.99 -0.85 1.67
N LYS A 247 -5.30 -0.91 1.91
CA LYS A 247 -5.82 -1.62 3.08
C LYS A 247 -5.41 -3.09 3.01
N SER A 248 -4.79 -3.58 4.09
CA SER A 248 -4.46 -4.99 4.22
C SER A 248 -5.63 -5.69 4.93
N TYR A 249 -6.19 -6.72 4.31
CA TYR A 249 -6.97 -7.70 5.06
C TYR A 249 -5.96 -8.63 5.72
N SER A 250 -5.65 -8.38 7.00
CA SER A 250 -4.70 -9.20 7.75
C SER A 250 -5.10 -10.69 7.71
N ILE A 251 -4.11 -11.58 7.82
CA ILE A 251 -4.32 -13.04 7.88
C ILE A 251 -5.27 -13.41 9.03
N ALA A 252 -5.24 -12.65 10.13
CA ALA A 252 -6.16 -12.81 11.25
C ALA A 252 -7.62 -12.53 10.85
N ASN A 253 -7.87 -11.46 10.09
CA ASN A 253 -9.20 -11.17 9.53
C ASN A 253 -9.64 -12.23 8.53
N THR A 254 -8.73 -12.77 7.73
CA THR A 254 -9.00 -13.91 6.83
C THR A 254 -9.46 -15.16 7.58
N LYS A 255 -8.72 -15.55 8.63
CA LYS A 255 -9.07 -16.69 9.47
C LYS A 255 -10.42 -16.47 10.15
N LEU A 256 -10.67 -15.25 10.65
CA LEU A 256 -11.94 -14.87 11.26
C LEU A 256 -13.11 -14.90 10.27
N ILE A 257 -12.93 -14.40 9.05
CA ILE A 257 -13.97 -14.46 7.99
C ILE A 257 -14.31 -15.91 7.67
N LEU A 258 -13.30 -16.76 7.51
CA LEU A 258 -13.50 -18.19 7.23
C LEU A 258 -14.21 -18.90 8.39
N GLN A 259 -13.75 -18.69 9.63
CA GLN A 259 -14.36 -19.25 10.83
C GLN A 259 -15.80 -18.78 11.02
N ASN A 260 -16.06 -17.47 10.92
CA ASN A 260 -17.42 -16.93 11.07
C ASN A 260 -18.35 -17.46 9.98
N THR A 261 -17.87 -17.62 8.75
CA THR A 261 -18.68 -18.17 7.65
C THR A 261 -18.98 -19.65 7.89
N MET A 262 -18.01 -20.44 8.34
CA MET A 262 -18.21 -21.84 8.73
C MET A 262 -19.20 -21.99 9.88
N VAL A 263 -19.04 -21.21 10.95
CA VAL A 263 -19.94 -21.28 12.11
C VAL A 263 -21.36 -20.89 11.71
N ALA A 264 -21.52 -19.83 10.90
CA ALA A 264 -22.83 -19.39 10.42
C ALA A 264 -23.52 -20.46 9.56
N THR A 265 -22.81 -21.14 8.67
CA THR A 265 -23.40 -22.22 7.84
C THR A 265 -23.69 -23.48 8.66
N MET A 266 -22.81 -23.86 9.59
CA MET A 266 -23.06 -24.96 10.52
C MET A 266 -24.32 -24.69 11.37
N LEU A 267 -24.44 -23.48 11.92
CA LEU A 267 -25.62 -23.08 12.70
C LEU A 267 -26.88 -23.04 11.84
N GLY A 268 -26.82 -22.47 10.63
CA GLY A 268 -27.96 -22.42 9.72
C GLY A 268 -28.47 -23.80 9.34
N ILE A 269 -27.57 -24.73 9.00
CA ILE A 269 -27.93 -26.12 8.69
C ILE A 269 -28.46 -26.83 9.92
N PHE A 270 -27.82 -26.66 11.08
CA PHE A 270 -28.30 -27.23 12.33
C PHE A 270 -29.75 -26.78 12.62
N LEU A 271 -30.05 -25.49 12.51
CA LEU A 271 -31.41 -24.96 12.72
C LEU A 271 -32.42 -25.53 11.72
N VAL A 272 -32.08 -25.62 10.44
CA VAL A 272 -32.96 -26.17 9.40
C VAL A 272 -33.27 -27.64 9.69
N PHE A 273 -32.25 -28.45 9.98
CA PHE A 273 -32.45 -29.86 10.27
C PHE A 273 -33.19 -30.07 11.60
N VAL A 274 -32.92 -29.30 12.64
CA VAL A 274 -33.71 -29.36 13.89
C VAL A 274 -35.19 -29.04 13.63
N LEU A 275 -35.49 -28.01 12.82
CA LEU A 275 -36.88 -27.67 12.46
C LEU A 275 -37.56 -28.79 11.67
N VAL A 276 -36.88 -29.38 10.68
CA VAL A 276 -37.40 -30.55 9.94
C VAL A 276 -37.62 -31.74 10.87
N GLY A 277 -36.73 -31.93 11.84
CA GLY A 277 -36.82 -32.95 12.87
C GLY A 277 -38.06 -32.83 13.72
N ILE A 278 -38.28 -31.65 14.30
CA ILE A 278 -39.45 -31.35 15.13
C ILE A 278 -40.76 -31.63 14.37
N VAL A 279 -40.81 -31.36 13.06
CA VAL A 279 -42.00 -31.62 12.24
C VAL A 279 -42.17 -33.11 11.93
N LYS A 280 -41.08 -33.88 11.81
CA LYS A 280 -41.12 -35.29 11.37
C LYS A 280 -41.09 -36.32 12.50
N THR A 281 -40.53 -36.01 13.66
CA THR A 281 -40.42 -36.96 14.77
C THR A 281 -41.77 -37.13 15.45
N GLN A 282 -42.38 -38.31 15.30
CA GLN A 282 -43.66 -38.66 15.93
C GLN A 282 -43.48 -39.47 17.23
N THR A 283 -42.29 -39.99 17.53
CA THR A 283 -42.01 -40.84 18.69
C THR A 283 -40.82 -40.30 19.53
N PRO A 284 -40.95 -40.20 20.88
CA PRO A 284 -39.90 -39.62 21.74
C PRO A 284 -38.57 -40.41 21.78
N GLY A 285 -38.60 -41.72 21.46
CA GLY A 285 -37.43 -42.60 21.51
C GLY A 285 -36.40 -42.36 20.39
N GLU A 286 -36.80 -41.69 19.31
CA GLU A 286 -35.93 -41.43 18.14
C GLU A 286 -35.16 -40.11 18.23
N ILE A 287 -35.50 -39.27 19.23
CA ILE A 287 -34.92 -37.94 19.44
C ILE A 287 -33.38 -37.99 19.56
N PRO A 288 -32.77 -38.90 20.35
CA PRO A 288 -31.31 -38.93 20.51
C PRO A 288 -30.57 -39.26 19.21
N GLY A 289 -31.08 -40.22 18.42
CA GLY A 289 -30.49 -40.60 17.13
C GLY A 289 -30.62 -39.50 16.08
N TYR A 290 -31.78 -38.83 16.06
CA TYR A 290 -32.02 -37.70 15.17
C TYR A 290 -31.09 -36.52 15.49
N LEU A 291 -30.94 -36.16 16.77
CA LEU A 291 -30.02 -35.10 17.21
C LEU A 291 -28.58 -35.42 16.84
N ALA A 292 -28.14 -36.68 17.02
CA ALA A 292 -26.80 -37.11 16.60
C ALA A 292 -26.61 -36.97 15.08
N SER A 293 -27.56 -37.44 14.26
CA SER A 293 -27.48 -37.29 12.80
C SER A 293 -27.48 -35.83 12.36
N THR A 294 -28.24 -34.97 13.03
CA THR A 294 -28.32 -33.53 12.77
C THR A 294 -27.00 -32.84 13.10
N PHE A 295 -26.39 -33.23 14.23
CA PHE A 295 -25.06 -32.76 14.62
C PHE A 295 -24.01 -33.13 13.57
N PHE A 296 -23.90 -34.40 13.17
CA PHE A 296 -22.93 -34.83 12.16
C PHE A 296 -23.20 -34.23 10.78
N ALA A 297 -24.46 -34.13 10.36
CA ALA A 297 -24.85 -33.46 9.12
C ALA A 297 -24.44 -31.98 9.13
N SER A 298 -24.70 -31.27 10.23
CA SER A 298 -24.29 -29.87 10.37
C SER A 298 -22.77 -29.68 10.33
N LEU A 299 -22.01 -30.60 10.93
CA LEU A 299 -20.55 -30.53 10.98
C LEU A 299 -19.92 -30.80 9.61
N ILE A 300 -20.37 -31.84 8.90
CA ILE A 300 -19.81 -32.22 7.61
C ILE A 300 -20.35 -31.31 6.50
N LEU A 301 -21.67 -31.24 6.31
CA LEU A 301 -22.28 -30.48 5.23
C LEU A 301 -22.13 -28.97 5.47
N GLY A 302 -22.36 -28.51 6.70
CA GLY A 302 -22.24 -27.10 7.07
C GLY A 302 -20.80 -26.61 7.10
N GLY A 303 -19.87 -27.45 7.56
CA GLY A 303 -18.44 -27.16 7.51
C GLY A 303 -17.93 -27.06 6.07
N PHE A 304 -18.29 -28.02 5.20
CA PHE A 304 -17.88 -28.03 3.79
C PHE A 304 -18.45 -26.85 3.00
N LEU A 305 -19.76 -26.59 3.11
CA LEU A 305 -20.39 -25.42 2.47
C LEU A 305 -19.82 -24.11 3.01
N GLY A 306 -19.56 -24.03 4.31
CA GLY A 306 -18.92 -22.89 4.96
C GLY A 306 -17.52 -22.60 4.45
N TYR A 307 -16.73 -23.65 4.18
CA TYR A 307 -15.40 -23.50 3.58
C TYR A 307 -15.47 -22.92 2.16
N ILE A 308 -16.35 -23.46 1.31
CA ILE A 308 -16.52 -22.99 -0.06
C ILE A 308 -17.02 -21.54 -0.09
N LEU A 309 -18.08 -21.23 0.67
CA LEU A 309 -18.63 -19.88 0.74
C LEU A 309 -17.64 -18.89 1.38
N GLY A 310 -16.89 -19.33 2.39
CA GLY A 310 -15.80 -18.56 2.98
C GLY A 310 -14.71 -18.24 1.96
N GLY A 311 -14.34 -19.21 1.11
CA GLY A 311 -13.41 -19.00 -0.01
C GLY A 311 -13.91 -17.97 -1.02
N PHE A 312 -15.16 -18.06 -1.45
CA PHE A 312 -15.76 -17.05 -2.33
C PHE A 312 -15.84 -15.67 -1.69
N ARG A 313 -16.25 -15.59 -0.42
CA ARG A 313 -16.30 -14.33 0.34
C ARG A 313 -14.92 -13.72 0.49
N MET A 314 -13.89 -14.54 0.75
CA MET A 314 -12.50 -14.13 0.80
C MET A 314 -12.05 -13.52 -0.53
N ILE A 315 -12.31 -14.21 -1.64
CA ILE A 315 -12.00 -13.70 -2.98
C ILE A 315 -12.75 -12.39 -3.24
N ALA A 316 -14.04 -12.31 -2.92
CA ALA A 316 -14.86 -11.11 -3.10
C ALA A 316 -14.36 -9.92 -2.27
N VAL A 317 -13.93 -10.14 -1.02
CA VAL A 317 -13.36 -9.11 -0.15
C VAL A 317 -12.01 -8.62 -0.66
N GLN A 318 -11.19 -9.50 -1.26
CA GLN A 318 -9.95 -9.08 -1.93
C GLN A 318 -10.21 -8.25 -3.18
N PHE A 319 -11.35 -8.47 -3.85
CA PHE A 319 -11.82 -7.61 -4.94
C PHE A 319 -12.50 -6.32 -4.45
N ASP A 320 -12.85 -6.20 -3.16
CA ASP A 320 -13.24 -4.93 -2.53
C ASP A 320 -11.99 -4.07 -2.26
N ARG A 321 -11.42 -3.57 -3.36
CA ARG A 321 -10.21 -2.75 -3.41
C ARG A 321 -10.48 -1.34 -2.88
N ASP A 322 -10.65 -1.22 -1.56
CA ASP A 322 -10.92 0.05 -0.87
C ASP A 322 -12.13 0.82 -1.47
N GLY A 323 -13.15 0.09 -1.93
CA GLY A 323 -14.37 0.70 -2.46
C GLY A 323 -14.26 1.25 -3.88
N GLN A 324 -13.33 0.75 -4.72
CA GLN A 324 -13.18 0.99 -6.18
C GLN A 324 -14.43 0.65 -7.04
N LYS A 325 -15.65 0.93 -6.55
CA LYS A 325 -16.93 0.57 -7.15
C LYS A 325 -17.16 1.19 -8.55
N ARG A 326 -16.42 2.24 -8.88
CA ARG A 326 -16.55 3.00 -10.14
C ARG A 326 -15.49 2.65 -11.20
N ILE A 327 -14.64 1.67 -10.92
CA ILE A 327 -13.66 1.13 -11.86
C ILE A 327 -14.12 -0.24 -12.35
N SER A 328 -14.29 -0.38 -13.67
CA SER A 328 -14.53 -1.70 -14.28
C SER A 328 -13.27 -2.55 -14.15
N ALA A 329 -13.35 -3.66 -13.40
CA ALA A 329 -12.26 -4.60 -13.19
C ALA A 329 -11.65 -5.11 -14.51
N PHE A 330 -12.50 -5.36 -15.51
CA PHE A 330 -12.09 -5.80 -16.84
C PHE A 330 -11.29 -4.73 -17.60
N LYS A 331 -11.76 -3.47 -17.56
CA LYS A 331 -11.02 -2.36 -18.19
C LYS A 331 -9.70 -2.10 -17.47
N TRP A 332 -9.69 -2.13 -16.15
CA TRP A 332 -8.48 -1.99 -15.33
C TRP A 332 -7.44 -3.06 -15.69
N ALA A 333 -7.83 -4.33 -15.72
CA ALA A 333 -6.92 -5.43 -16.06
C ALA A 333 -6.28 -5.30 -17.46
N ARG A 334 -7.02 -4.74 -18.43
CA ARG A 334 -6.52 -4.52 -19.80
C ARG A 334 -5.73 -3.22 -19.96
N THR A 335 -5.84 -2.27 -19.02
CA THR A 335 -5.31 -0.91 -19.17
C THR A 335 -3.79 -0.90 -19.32
N LYS A 336 -3.07 -1.61 -18.44
CA LYS A 336 -1.60 -1.71 -18.50
C LYS A 336 -1.12 -2.19 -19.86
N SER A 337 -1.62 -3.34 -20.32
CA SER A 337 -1.25 -3.90 -21.63
C SER A 337 -1.63 -2.98 -22.79
N LYS A 338 -2.80 -2.34 -22.74
CA LYS A 338 -3.25 -1.43 -23.80
C LYS A 338 -2.37 -0.19 -23.90
N ILE A 339 -2.05 0.44 -22.77
CA ILE A 339 -1.15 1.61 -22.72
C ILE A 339 0.24 1.22 -23.20
N THR A 340 0.81 0.13 -22.68
CA THR A 340 2.13 -0.37 -23.10
C THR A 340 2.16 -0.64 -24.61
N ASN A 341 1.18 -1.35 -25.15
CA ASN A 341 1.14 -1.66 -26.59
C ASN A 341 0.93 -0.44 -27.47
N THR A 342 0.25 0.60 -26.97
CA THR A 342 0.09 1.86 -27.70
C THR A 342 1.39 2.66 -27.69
N LEU A 343 2.03 2.83 -26.52
CA LEU A 343 3.21 3.68 -26.36
C LEU A 343 4.49 3.05 -26.89
N ASN A 344 4.63 1.71 -26.81
CA ASN A 344 5.78 1.00 -27.38
C ASN A 344 5.96 1.21 -28.89
N LYS A 345 4.91 1.63 -29.61
CA LYS A 345 4.99 1.96 -31.03
C LYS A 345 5.78 3.23 -31.32
N TYR A 346 5.85 4.12 -30.35
CA TYR A 346 6.51 5.43 -30.47
C TYR A 346 7.81 5.47 -29.66
N ASP A 347 7.79 4.85 -28.48
CA ASP A 347 8.95 4.72 -27.61
C ASP A 347 9.15 3.24 -27.25
N PRO A 348 10.03 2.52 -27.96
CA PRO A 348 10.35 1.12 -27.66
C PRO A 348 10.92 0.91 -26.24
N ALA A 349 11.43 1.97 -25.61
CA ALA A 349 11.99 1.93 -24.26
C ALA A 349 10.96 2.28 -23.16
N PHE A 350 9.70 2.45 -23.54
CA PHE A 350 8.63 2.83 -22.64
C PHE A 350 8.46 1.87 -21.45
N SER A 351 8.23 2.43 -20.27
CA SER A 351 7.88 1.69 -19.05
C SER A 351 6.56 2.20 -18.48
N TYR A 352 5.56 1.30 -18.40
CA TYR A 352 4.26 1.63 -17.80
C TYR A 352 4.39 2.07 -16.34
N ASP A 353 5.25 1.41 -15.56
CA ASP A 353 5.37 1.68 -14.12
C ASP A 353 5.98 3.08 -13.89
N LYS A 354 6.90 3.52 -14.77
CA LYS A 354 7.42 4.90 -14.78
C LYS A 354 6.31 5.89 -15.14
N PHE A 355 5.58 5.64 -16.22
CA PHE A 355 4.46 6.48 -16.66
C PHE A 355 3.38 6.62 -15.58
N GLU A 356 3.02 5.53 -14.91
CA GLU A 356 2.05 5.54 -13.83
C GLU A 356 2.54 6.35 -12.62
N GLY A 357 3.83 6.23 -12.26
CA GLY A 357 4.47 7.07 -11.24
C GLY A 357 4.41 8.55 -11.60
N GLN A 358 4.82 8.91 -12.82
CA GLN A 358 4.75 10.29 -13.33
C GLN A 358 3.32 10.82 -13.32
N LEU A 359 2.35 10.05 -13.82
CA LEU A 359 0.93 10.42 -13.82
C LEU A 359 0.42 10.74 -12.41
N VAL A 360 0.75 9.89 -11.44
CA VAL A 360 0.38 10.08 -10.03
C VAL A 360 1.01 11.34 -9.45
N SER A 361 2.27 11.61 -9.75
CA SER A 361 2.99 12.83 -9.36
C SER A 361 2.30 14.08 -9.94
N LEU A 362 2.05 14.10 -11.26
CA LEU A 362 1.40 15.22 -11.94
C LEU A 362 0.01 15.55 -11.36
N ILE A 363 -0.81 14.52 -11.12
CA ILE A 363 -2.14 14.69 -10.51
C ILE A 363 -2.02 15.27 -9.11
N ARG A 364 -1.12 14.73 -8.27
CA ARG A 364 -0.88 15.25 -6.92
C ARG A 364 -0.45 16.72 -6.96
N MET A 365 0.49 17.08 -7.83
CA MET A 365 0.94 18.47 -7.97
C MET A 365 -0.22 19.40 -8.37
N ALA A 366 -1.01 19.04 -9.39
CA ALA A 366 -2.15 19.84 -9.84
C ALA A 366 -3.26 19.96 -8.78
N VAL A 367 -3.49 18.90 -7.99
CA VAL A 367 -4.47 18.91 -6.90
C VAL A 367 -4.00 19.77 -5.73
N PHE A 368 -2.71 19.74 -5.38
CA PHE A 368 -2.19 20.44 -4.20
C PHE A 368 -1.74 21.88 -4.45
N ALA A 369 -1.35 22.24 -5.67
CA ALA A 369 -0.96 23.60 -6.02
C ALA A 369 -2.09 24.61 -5.72
N GLU A 370 -1.71 25.82 -5.31
CA GLU A 370 -2.65 26.93 -5.12
C GLU A 370 -3.13 27.47 -6.47
N GLN A 371 -2.17 27.67 -7.38
CA GLN A 371 -2.39 28.17 -8.73
C GLN A 371 -1.92 27.11 -9.74
N PRO A 372 -2.78 26.15 -10.11
CA PRO A 372 -2.40 25.08 -11.02
C PRO A 372 -2.00 25.61 -12.41
N GLU A 373 -2.51 26.77 -12.82
CA GLU A 373 -2.19 27.40 -14.12
C GLU A 373 -0.72 27.84 -14.27
N GLU A 374 0.00 27.99 -13.14
CA GLU A 374 1.43 28.31 -13.12
C GLU A 374 2.31 27.07 -13.28
N LEU A 375 1.75 25.86 -13.11
CA LEU A 375 2.47 24.62 -13.32
C LEU A 375 2.62 24.36 -14.81
N ALA A 376 3.85 24.09 -15.27
CA ALA A 376 4.07 23.73 -16.67
C ALA A 376 3.35 22.42 -17.07
N CYS A 377 3.13 21.54 -16.08
CA CYS A 377 2.45 20.28 -16.28
C CYS A 377 0.93 20.38 -16.36
N TYR A 378 0.34 21.56 -16.17
CA TYR A 378 -1.12 21.75 -16.17
C TYR A 378 -1.55 22.82 -17.18
N ARG A 379 -2.41 22.40 -18.10
CA ARG A 379 -3.00 23.22 -19.16
C ARG A 379 -4.53 23.14 -19.16
N GLY A 380 -5.09 22.46 -18.17
CA GLY A 380 -6.51 22.57 -17.89
C GLY A 380 -6.85 24.03 -17.59
N GLY A 381 -8.07 24.43 -17.94
CA GLY A 381 -8.61 25.71 -17.50
C GLY A 381 -8.88 25.71 -16.00
N GLU A 382 -9.97 26.34 -15.59
CA GLU A 382 -10.32 26.44 -14.18
C GLU A 382 -10.41 25.06 -13.49
N ARG A 383 -9.64 24.88 -12.42
CA ARG A 383 -9.61 23.64 -11.64
C ARG A 383 -10.89 23.54 -10.80
N ASP A 384 -11.50 22.35 -10.79
CA ASP A 384 -12.65 22.02 -9.92
C ASP A 384 -12.39 22.43 -8.46
N ALA A 385 -13.26 23.30 -7.93
CA ALA A 385 -13.12 23.89 -6.60
C ALA A 385 -13.01 22.83 -5.48
N ARG A 386 -13.61 21.65 -5.67
CA ARG A 386 -13.59 20.56 -4.68
C ARG A 386 -12.20 20.00 -4.42
N PHE A 387 -11.23 20.23 -5.32
CA PHE A 387 -9.84 19.86 -5.08
C PHE A 387 -9.18 20.69 -3.96
N ALA A 388 -9.69 21.89 -3.67
CA ALA A 388 -9.17 22.74 -2.60
C ALA A 388 -9.43 22.18 -1.19
N ASP A 389 -10.46 21.33 -1.06
CA ASP A 389 -10.85 20.73 0.22
C ASP A 389 -10.04 19.49 0.58
N ILE A 390 -9.28 18.93 -0.38
CA ILE A 390 -8.46 17.73 -0.17
C ILE A 390 -7.19 18.09 0.63
N LEU A 391 -7.04 17.43 1.78
CA LEU A 391 -5.91 17.56 2.71
C LEU A 391 -4.83 16.49 2.48
N GLU A 392 -5.24 15.28 2.09
CA GLU A 392 -4.37 14.14 1.80
C GLU A 392 -5.02 13.27 0.74
N MET A 393 -4.22 12.70 -0.17
CA MET A 393 -4.71 11.78 -1.19
C MET A 393 -3.78 10.60 -1.42
N THR A 394 -4.35 9.39 -1.42
CA THR A 394 -3.61 8.15 -1.65
C THR A 394 -4.07 7.49 -2.95
N TYR A 395 -3.15 7.30 -3.89
CA TYR A 395 -3.38 6.49 -5.08
C TYR A 395 -3.49 5.02 -4.69
N THR A 396 -4.40 4.23 -5.26
CA THR A 396 -4.54 2.79 -4.89
C THR A 396 -4.43 1.84 -6.10
N ASN A 397 -3.55 2.18 -7.05
CA ASN A 397 -3.30 1.36 -8.25
C ASN A 397 -4.58 1.06 -9.06
N GLY A 398 -5.42 2.09 -9.20
CA GLY A 398 -6.70 2.05 -9.87
C GLY A 398 -6.72 2.98 -11.07
N THR A 399 -5.98 2.65 -12.14
CA THR A 399 -6.00 3.42 -13.40
C THR A 399 -6.72 2.66 -14.51
N VAL A 400 -7.62 3.35 -15.22
CA VAL A 400 -8.37 2.83 -16.36
C VAL A 400 -8.19 3.73 -17.56
N LEU A 401 -7.79 3.15 -18.69
CA LEU A 401 -7.77 3.84 -19.97
C LEU A 401 -9.19 3.88 -20.58
N ASN A 402 -9.75 5.08 -20.71
CA ASN A 402 -11.06 5.30 -21.33
C ASN A 402 -10.94 5.51 -22.84
N LYS A 403 -10.06 6.42 -23.28
CA LYS A 403 -9.92 6.78 -24.68
C LYS A 403 -8.46 7.12 -25.01
N VAL A 404 -8.07 6.80 -26.24
CA VAL A 404 -6.83 7.27 -26.86
C VAL A 404 -7.25 8.12 -28.04
N ARG A 405 -6.71 9.33 -28.17
CA ARG A 405 -6.83 10.16 -29.37
C ARG A 405 -5.45 10.51 -29.86
N GLN A 406 -5.28 10.54 -31.17
CA GLN A 406 -4.07 11.03 -31.80
C GLN A 406 -4.47 12.20 -32.68
N ASP A 407 -3.80 13.33 -32.50
CA ASP A 407 -3.98 14.55 -33.30
C ASP A 407 -2.61 14.96 -33.84
N GLY A 408 -2.33 14.61 -35.09
CA GLY A 408 -1.00 14.69 -35.68
C GLY A 408 0.04 13.96 -34.83
N ASN A 409 1.00 14.72 -34.30
CA ASN A 409 2.09 14.21 -33.46
C ASN A 409 1.75 14.18 -31.96
N LYS A 410 0.60 14.75 -31.57
CA LYS A 410 0.17 14.81 -30.17
C LYS A 410 -0.67 13.57 -29.83
N LEU A 411 -0.21 12.79 -28.87
CA LEU A 411 -0.95 11.66 -28.31
C LEU A 411 -1.69 12.10 -27.06
N GLN A 412 -2.99 11.85 -27.00
CA GLN A 412 -3.84 12.15 -25.85
C GLN A 412 -4.42 10.87 -25.25
N LEU A 413 -4.28 10.72 -23.93
CA LEU A 413 -4.82 9.62 -23.16
C LEU A 413 -5.86 10.16 -22.17
N SER A 414 -7.10 9.69 -22.29
CA SER A 414 -8.15 9.94 -21.30
C SER A 414 -8.18 8.78 -20.31
N LEU A 415 -7.85 9.06 -19.06
CA LEU A 415 -7.68 8.09 -17.99
C LEU A 415 -8.66 8.38 -16.85
N ARG A 416 -9.12 7.33 -16.19
CA ARG A 416 -9.81 7.42 -14.90
C ARG A 416 -8.90 6.82 -13.85
N THR A 417 -8.58 7.62 -12.84
CA THR A 417 -7.73 7.22 -11.73
C THR A 417 -8.55 7.18 -10.43
N TRP A 418 -8.26 6.26 -9.52
CA TRP A 418 -8.98 6.14 -8.25
C TRP A 418 -8.09 6.47 -7.06
N TRP A 419 -8.67 7.26 -6.17
CA TRP A 419 -7.99 7.89 -5.05
C TRP A 419 -8.80 7.74 -3.78
N VAL A 420 -8.09 7.55 -2.68
CA VAL A 420 -8.65 7.69 -1.34
C VAL A 420 -8.27 9.07 -0.85
N ASN A 421 -9.27 9.94 -0.71
CA ASN A 421 -9.10 11.34 -0.34
C ASN A 421 -9.54 11.55 1.11
N TYR A 422 -8.84 12.45 1.79
CA TYR A 422 -9.25 13.01 3.06
C TYR A 422 -9.55 14.48 2.82
N SER A 423 -10.84 14.84 2.82
CA SER A 423 -11.28 16.21 2.58
C SER A 423 -11.90 16.82 3.82
N GLU A 424 -11.69 18.12 4.00
CA GLU A 424 -12.38 18.91 5.00
C GLU A 424 -13.78 19.28 4.51
N GLU A 425 -14.82 18.85 5.23
CA GLU A 425 -16.22 19.19 4.98
C GLU A 425 -16.84 19.67 6.30
N ASN A 426 -17.32 20.91 6.35
CA ASN A 426 -17.99 21.50 7.52
C ASN A 426 -17.19 21.42 8.84
N GLY A 427 -15.86 21.59 8.77
CA GLY A 427 -14.99 21.55 9.94
C GLY A 427 -14.74 20.15 10.51
N GLN A 428 -15.07 19.09 9.76
CA GLN A 428 -14.63 17.71 10.02
C GLN A 428 -13.86 17.17 8.82
N VAL A 429 -13.00 16.18 9.04
CA VAL A 429 -12.30 15.51 7.95
C VAL A 429 -13.01 14.21 7.61
N LYS A 430 -13.39 14.05 6.35
CA LYS A 430 -14.09 12.88 5.83
C LYS A 430 -13.19 12.11 4.88
N LYS A 431 -13.16 10.79 5.06
CA LYS A 431 -12.52 9.86 4.12
C LYS A 431 -13.50 9.51 3.00
N THR A 432 -13.13 9.81 1.75
CA THR A 432 -13.90 9.44 0.55
C THR A 432 -13.05 8.64 -0.44
N GLY A 433 -13.71 7.82 -1.26
CA GLY A 433 -13.11 7.16 -2.40
C GLY A 433 -13.62 7.83 -3.67
N ASP A 434 -12.75 8.57 -4.34
CA ASP A 434 -13.12 9.41 -5.48
C ASP A 434 -12.39 8.97 -6.76
N CYS A 435 -13.03 9.15 -7.90
CA CYS A 435 -12.36 9.07 -9.19
C CYS A 435 -11.87 10.44 -9.64
N ILE A 436 -10.71 10.49 -10.29
CA ILE A 436 -10.25 11.66 -11.03
C ILE A 436 -10.15 11.26 -12.49
N ASP A 437 -10.99 11.86 -13.32
CA ASP A 437 -10.90 11.77 -14.77
C ASP A 437 -9.87 12.80 -15.24
N VAL A 438 -8.82 12.31 -15.87
CA VAL A 438 -7.68 13.11 -16.33
C VAL A 438 -7.43 12.86 -17.81
N VAL A 439 -7.18 13.94 -18.55
CA VAL A 439 -6.70 13.86 -19.93
C VAL A 439 -5.25 14.31 -19.92
N VAL A 440 -4.34 13.41 -20.28
CA VAL A 440 -2.93 13.73 -20.45
C VAL A 440 -2.54 13.72 -21.90
N SER A 441 -1.58 14.57 -22.27
CA SER A 441 -1.05 14.62 -23.62
C SER A 441 0.47 14.69 -23.63
N ARG A 442 1.06 14.23 -24.74
CA ARG A 442 2.49 14.33 -25.02
C ARG A 442 2.70 14.43 -26.52
N ASP A 443 3.67 15.23 -26.94
CA ASP A 443 4.19 15.23 -28.30
C ASP A 443 5.13 14.03 -28.49
N MET A 444 4.87 13.22 -29.50
CA MET A 444 5.61 11.98 -29.76
C MET A 444 6.80 12.17 -30.70
N THR A 445 7.11 13.40 -31.13
CA THR A 445 8.25 13.70 -32.02
C THR A 445 9.61 13.52 -31.34
N ARG A 446 9.71 13.85 -30.05
CA ARG A 446 10.95 13.70 -29.27
C ARG A 446 10.87 12.42 -28.44
N GLN A 447 11.83 11.52 -28.64
CA GLN A 447 12.01 10.36 -27.78
C GLN A 447 12.51 10.83 -26.41
N GLU A 448 12.05 10.16 -25.36
CA GLU A 448 12.53 10.46 -24.01
C GLU A 448 14.02 10.11 -23.92
N ALA A 449 14.86 11.09 -23.56
CA ALA A 449 16.29 10.86 -23.39
C ALA A 449 16.50 9.84 -22.25
N PRO A 450 17.23 8.73 -22.50
CA PRO A 450 17.46 7.75 -21.46
C PRO A 450 18.46 8.23 -20.40
N GLY A 451 18.30 7.75 -19.17
CA GLY A 451 19.31 7.89 -18.11
C GLY A 451 19.21 9.13 -17.21
N PHE A 452 18.22 10.02 -17.41
CA PHE A 452 18.04 11.19 -16.55
C PHE A 452 16.66 11.21 -15.88
N SER A 453 16.64 11.15 -14.54
CA SER A 453 15.53 11.60 -13.68
C SER A 453 15.52 13.11 -13.49
N ILE A 454 16.61 13.80 -13.86
CA ILE A 454 16.72 15.21 -13.55
C ILE A 454 15.68 15.95 -14.39
N THR A 455 14.66 16.45 -13.72
CA THR A 455 13.68 17.43 -14.22
C THR A 455 14.33 18.79 -14.54
N SER A 456 15.65 18.82 -14.76
CA SER A 456 16.40 19.97 -15.21
C SER A 456 16.22 20.08 -16.70
N VAL A 457 15.16 20.76 -17.11
CA VAL A 457 15.03 21.08 -18.53
C VAL A 457 15.77 22.37 -18.79
N GLN A 458 16.50 22.37 -19.89
CA GLN A 458 17.20 23.54 -20.36
C GLN A 458 16.20 24.46 -21.08
N CYS A 459 16.14 25.72 -20.68
CA CYS A 459 15.35 26.71 -21.38
C CYS A 459 15.86 26.86 -22.83
N GLU A 460 15.02 26.58 -23.82
CA GLU A 460 15.38 26.74 -25.25
C GLU A 460 15.79 28.19 -25.58
N SER A 461 15.31 29.19 -24.83
CA SER A 461 15.57 30.61 -25.10
C SER A 461 16.87 31.14 -24.49
N CYS A 462 17.22 30.74 -23.25
CA CYS A 462 18.39 31.30 -22.55
C CYS A 462 19.43 30.27 -22.12
N GLY A 463 19.18 28.98 -22.34
CA GLY A 463 20.06 27.90 -21.88
C GLY A 463 20.05 27.67 -20.37
N GLY A 464 19.30 28.48 -19.61
CA GLY A 464 19.19 28.36 -18.16
C GLY A 464 18.51 27.06 -17.74
N SER A 465 19.06 26.40 -16.73
CA SER A 465 18.52 25.16 -16.17
C SER A 465 17.60 25.45 -14.99
N PHE A 466 16.37 24.93 -15.03
CA PHE A 466 15.38 25.09 -13.96
C PHE A 466 14.48 23.85 -13.87
N ASP A 467 13.74 23.75 -12.76
CA ASP A 467 12.75 22.68 -12.57
C ASP A 467 11.50 22.99 -13.40
N ALA A 468 11.46 22.39 -14.58
CA ALA A 468 10.53 22.75 -15.62
C ALA A 468 9.13 22.13 -15.44
N VAL A 469 8.95 21.27 -14.43
CA VAL A 469 7.62 20.73 -14.06
C VAL A 469 6.85 21.74 -13.23
N ARG A 470 7.56 22.51 -12.39
CA ARG A 470 6.96 23.34 -11.34
C ARG A 470 6.68 24.78 -11.75
N GLN A 471 7.31 25.26 -12.83
CA GLN A 471 7.21 26.64 -13.27
C GLN A 471 7.00 26.70 -14.78
N ARG A 472 5.90 27.32 -15.20
CA ARG A 472 5.56 27.51 -16.61
C ARG A 472 6.46 28.50 -17.34
N LYS A 473 7.08 29.43 -16.61
CA LYS A 473 8.00 30.43 -17.18
C LYS A 473 9.41 30.20 -16.65
N CYS A 474 10.39 30.36 -17.52
CA CYS A 474 11.79 30.32 -17.14
C CYS A 474 12.10 31.45 -16.13
N PRO A 475 12.68 31.16 -14.96
CA PRO A 475 12.97 32.18 -13.95
C PRO A 475 14.08 33.16 -14.40
N TYR A 476 14.87 32.80 -15.41
CA TYR A 476 15.99 33.63 -15.88
C TYR A 476 15.58 34.60 -16.99
N CYS A 477 14.76 34.17 -17.95
CA CYS A 477 14.39 34.99 -19.12
C CYS A 477 12.89 35.23 -19.29
N GLY A 478 12.04 34.61 -18.46
CA GLY A 478 10.58 34.77 -18.52
C GLY A 478 9.89 34.06 -19.69
N SER A 479 10.63 33.35 -20.55
CA SER A 479 10.05 32.60 -21.68
C SER A 479 9.16 31.46 -21.18
N GLU A 480 8.06 31.22 -21.89
CA GLU A 480 7.18 30.09 -21.60
C GLU A 480 7.85 28.75 -21.94
N TYR A 481 7.70 27.78 -21.05
CA TYR A 481 8.26 26.44 -21.20
C TYR A 481 7.18 25.45 -21.64
N HIS A 482 7.44 24.79 -22.77
CA HIS A 482 6.53 23.86 -23.41
C HIS A 482 6.82 22.41 -23.00
N MET A 483 6.34 22.02 -21.80
CA MET A 483 6.56 20.69 -21.23
C MET A 483 6.04 19.52 -22.08
N GLU A 484 5.00 19.73 -22.89
CA GLU A 484 4.40 18.72 -23.78
C GLU A 484 5.38 18.15 -24.81
N LYS A 485 6.46 18.88 -25.12
CA LYS A 485 7.51 18.43 -26.05
C LYS A 485 8.46 17.40 -25.42
N GLU A 486 8.63 17.47 -24.09
CA GLU A 486 9.62 16.67 -23.35
C GLU A 486 8.95 15.64 -22.43
N GLY A 487 7.71 15.87 -22.01
CA GLY A 487 6.99 15.03 -21.04
C GLY A 487 5.47 15.12 -21.15
N TRP A 488 4.79 14.50 -20.20
CA TRP A 488 3.33 14.46 -20.13
C TRP A 488 2.78 15.73 -19.47
N VAL A 489 1.71 16.29 -20.05
CA VAL A 489 0.96 17.43 -19.49
C VAL A 489 -0.51 17.07 -19.28
N ILE A 490 -1.13 17.64 -18.26
CA ILE A 490 -2.56 17.50 -17.97
C ILE A 490 -3.33 18.57 -18.76
N GLU A 491 -4.22 18.13 -19.65
CA GLU A 491 -5.08 18.98 -20.48
C GLU A 491 -6.46 19.23 -19.85
N ASP A 492 -6.96 18.27 -19.07
CA ASP A 492 -8.25 18.39 -18.36
C ASP A 492 -8.20 17.49 -17.13
N MET A 493 -8.83 17.92 -16.03
CA MET A 493 -8.88 17.17 -14.78
C MET A 493 -10.16 17.46 -14.01
N LYS A 494 -10.95 16.42 -13.74
CA LYS A 494 -12.26 16.54 -13.09
C LYS A 494 -12.43 15.51 -11.97
N LEU A 495 -12.95 15.98 -10.83
CA LEU A 495 -13.27 15.11 -9.71
C LEU A 495 -14.64 14.45 -9.93
N VAL A 496 -14.70 13.13 -9.81
CA VAL A 496 -15.89 12.30 -9.99
C VAL A 496 -16.18 11.60 -8.66
N ARG A 497 -17.07 12.20 -7.87
CA ARG A 497 -17.52 11.70 -6.55
C ARG A 497 -18.76 10.83 -6.64
#